data_AF-A0A7X9NNU3-F1
#
_entry.id   AF-A0A7X9NNU3-F1
#
_cell.length_a   1.000
_cell.length_b   1.000
_cell.length_c   1.000
_cell.angle_alpha   90.00
_cell.angle_beta   90.00
_cell.angle_gamma   90.00
#
_symmetry.space_group_name_H-M   'P 1'
#
loop_
_entity.id
_entity.type
_entity.pdbx_description
1 polymer ?
#
loop_
_entity_poly.entity_id
_entity_poly.type
_entity_poly.pdbx_seq_one_letter_code
_entity_poly.pdbx_strand_id
1 'polypeptide(L)'
;MKKKHSLGATILLIIIVGIWYVFFDQPSQTTSNNHQVEVTQTTKAQNIDNTDQIPIFSGEMVLQVNHNQPTFSKADLSLKNGSWQTFSDLDRLNRVGVANAMLGKDLLPHEKRGDISKVYPTGWKQKKMSNGEFLYNRSHLIAHQLTGEDANWKNLFTGTELMNQEYMTIYEQQVASYVKNTGNHVRYQVKPIFVGDELVCRGVEMQAKSIETDEISYRVFIYNAEKGYEINYLTGVAKKAS
;
A
#
# COMPACT_ATOMS: atom_id res chain seq x y z
N MET A 1 27.67 -10.04 -65.36
CA MET A 1 26.77 -9.75 -64.24
C MET A 1 27.61 -9.47 -62.99
N LYS A 2 27.68 -8.21 -62.54
CA LYS A 2 28.41 -7.80 -61.34
C LYS A 2 27.53 -8.03 -60.10
N LYS A 3 27.93 -8.91 -59.18
CA LYS A 3 27.35 -8.94 -57.81
C LYS A 3 28.38 -8.36 -56.84
N LYS A 4 27.97 -7.30 -56.15
CA LYS A 4 28.75 -6.49 -55.20
C LYS A 4 28.91 -7.24 -53.87
N HIS A 5 30.06 -7.03 -53.25
CA HIS A 5 30.35 -7.39 -51.86
C HIS A 5 29.52 -6.55 -50.88
N SER A 6 29.19 -7.13 -49.73
CA SER A 6 29.06 -6.39 -48.47
C SER A 6 29.53 -7.26 -47.31
N LEU A 7 30.57 -6.79 -46.63
CA LEU A 7 31.13 -7.31 -45.40
C LEU A 7 30.17 -7.04 -44.22
N GLY A 8 30.18 -7.99 -43.28
CA GLY A 8 30.10 -7.85 -41.81
C GLY A 8 29.25 -6.76 -41.16
N ALA A 9 28.30 -7.19 -40.32
CA ALA A 9 28.04 -6.57 -39.02
C ALA A 9 27.52 -7.63 -38.05
N THR A 10 28.35 -7.96 -37.07
CA THR A 10 28.09 -8.85 -35.94
C THR A 10 26.99 -8.25 -35.06
N ILE A 11 25.94 -9.02 -34.78
CA ILE A 11 24.87 -8.62 -33.85
C ILE A 11 25.39 -8.83 -32.42
N LEU A 12 25.72 -7.74 -31.73
CA LEU A 12 26.04 -7.77 -30.30
C LEU A 12 24.73 -7.67 -29.51
N LEU A 13 24.33 -8.77 -28.89
CA LEU A 13 23.20 -8.87 -27.96
C LEU A 13 23.65 -8.33 -26.59
N ILE A 14 23.27 -7.10 -26.24
CA ILE A 14 23.56 -6.54 -24.91
C ILE A 14 22.50 -7.06 -23.94
N ILE A 15 22.89 -8.06 -23.15
CA ILE A 15 22.19 -8.52 -21.96
C ILE A 15 22.59 -7.57 -20.82
N ILE A 16 21.71 -6.65 -20.41
CA ILE A 16 21.91 -5.90 -19.15
C ILE A 16 21.19 -6.67 -18.04
N VAL A 17 21.89 -7.68 -17.52
CA VAL A 17 21.60 -8.30 -16.22
C VAL A 17 22.79 -8.01 -15.33
N GLY A 18 22.55 -7.32 -14.21
CA GLY A 18 23.49 -7.28 -13.08
C GLY A 18 24.20 -5.95 -12.86
N ILE A 19 23.51 -4.97 -12.27
CA ILE A 19 24.14 -3.97 -11.38
C ILE A 19 23.17 -3.70 -10.22
N TRP A 20 23.11 -4.63 -9.26
CA TRP A 20 22.49 -4.38 -7.94
C TRP A 20 23.28 -5.01 -6.79
N TYR A 21 24.47 -5.58 -7.05
CA TYR A 21 25.30 -6.20 -6.02
C TYR A 21 26.78 -5.94 -6.31
N VAL A 22 27.27 -4.75 -5.96
CA VAL A 22 28.59 -4.55 -5.34
C VAL A 22 28.53 -3.15 -4.74
N PHE A 23 28.57 -3.03 -3.41
CA PHE A 23 29.29 -2.00 -2.64
C PHE A 23 28.82 -2.10 -1.18
N PHE A 24 29.46 -3.00 -0.43
CA PHE A 24 29.61 -2.87 1.00
C PHE A 24 31.06 -3.21 1.37
N ASP A 25 31.58 -2.46 2.35
CA ASP A 25 32.85 -2.58 3.08
C ASP A 25 34.15 -2.04 2.42
N GLN A 26 34.94 -1.09 2.99
CA GLN A 26 35.20 -0.58 4.37
C GLN A 26 35.82 0.87 4.30
N PRO A 27 36.39 1.48 5.37
CA PRO A 27 35.72 2.24 6.44
C PRO A 27 36.26 3.70 6.57
N SER A 28 35.56 4.60 7.25
CA SER A 28 36.19 5.79 7.86
C SER A 28 35.38 6.33 9.04
N GLN A 29 36.13 6.73 10.07
CA GLN A 29 35.70 6.95 11.44
C GLN A 29 34.89 8.24 11.64
N THR A 30 33.82 8.10 12.42
CA THR A 30 33.19 9.03 13.37
C THR A 30 33.44 10.54 13.22
N THR A 31 32.36 11.25 12.87
CA THR A 31 31.92 12.42 13.63
C THR A 31 30.48 12.18 14.08
N SER A 32 30.26 12.15 15.39
CA SER A 32 28.93 12.02 15.99
C SER A 32 28.10 13.25 15.63
N ASN A 33 27.09 13.06 14.78
CA ASN A 33 25.90 13.91 14.77
C ASN A 33 24.70 13.00 14.97
N ASN A 34 24.15 13.03 16.19
CA ASN A 34 22.81 12.56 16.48
C ASN A 34 21.83 13.34 15.61
N HIS A 35 21.53 12.84 14.41
CA HIS A 35 20.27 13.11 13.76
C HIS A 35 19.31 11.98 14.14
N GLN A 36 18.73 12.12 15.33
CA GLN A 36 17.35 11.69 15.50
C GLN A 36 16.57 12.38 14.38
N VAL A 37 16.08 11.60 13.42
CA VAL A 37 15.03 12.08 12.53
C VAL A 37 13.79 12.19 13.40
N GLU A 38 13.69 13.33 14.07
CA GLU A 38 12.48 13.78 14.71
C GLU A 38 11.49 13.99 13.56
N VAL A 39 10.53 13.08 13.43
CA VAL A 39 9.35 13.30 12.56
C VAL A 39 8.49 14.34 13.27
N THR A 40 8.95 15.58 13.24
CA THR A 40 8.18 16.75 13.67
C THR A 40 7.34 17.20 12.48
N GLN A 41 6.35 16.40 12.10
CA GLN A 41 5.20 16.91 11.33
C GLN A 41 4.18 17.45 12.33
N THR A 42 4.39 18.70 12.73
CA THR A 42 3.43 19.52 13.49
C THR A 42 2.29 19.97 12.58
N THR A 43 1.45 19.02 12.18
CA THR A 43 0.04 19.26 11.85
C THR A 43 -0.73 18.39 12.81
N LYS A 44 -1.61 18.97 13.64
CA LYS A 44 -2.49 18.17 14.49
C LYS A 44 -3.28 17.26 13.56
N ALA A 45 -2.89 15.98 13.50
CA ALA A 45 -3.56 14.99 12.68
C ALA A 45 -5.05 15.05 13.03
N GLN A 46 -5.89 15.35 12.04
CA GLN A 46 -7.32 15.47 12.30
C GLN A 46 -7.85 14.13 12.80
N ASN A 47 -8.61 14.15 13.90
CA ASN A 47 -9.19 12.96 14.50
C ASN A 47 -10.69 12.87 14.21
N ILE A 48 -11.15 11.70 13.81
CA ILE A 48 -12.57 11.35 13.64
C ILE A 48 -12.93 10.16 14.53
N ASP A 49 -14.18 10.06 14.97
CA ASP A 49 -14.59 8.96 15.87
C ASP A 49 -14.67 7.61 15.13
N ASN A 50 -15.18 7.64 13.89
CA ASN A 50 -15.34 6.48 13.02
C ASN A 50 -15.31 6.91 11.54
N THR A 51 -15.41 5.93 10.63
CA THR A 51 -15.38 6.15 9.18
C THR A 51 -16.75 6.20 8.52
N ASP A 52 -17.84 6.33 9.30
CA ASP A 52 -19.20 6.44 8.77
C ASP A 52 -19.44 7.81 8.14
N GLN A 53 -18.76 8.85 8.65
CA GLN A 53 -18.77 10.22 8.13
C GLN A 53 -17.35 10.71 7.95
N ILE A 54 -16.80 10.51 6.76
CA ILE A 54 -15.47 10.99 6.39
C ILE A 54 -15.59 12.45 5.92
N PRO A 55 -14.81 13.39 6.49
CA PRO A 55 -14.73 14.76 5.99
C PRO A 55 -14.37 14.83 4.51
N ILE A 56 -14.74 15.93 3.86
CA ILE A 56 -14.28 16.17 2.49
C ILE A 56 -12.76 16.38 2.53
N PHE A 57 -12.04 15.70 1.64
CA PHE A 57 -10.59 15.85 1.52
C PHE A 57 -10.21 17.32 1.31
N SER A 58 -9.39 17.85 2.23
CA SER A 58 -8.94 19.25 2.24
C SER A 58 -7.42 19.38 2.10
N GLY A 59 -6.73 18.33 1.67
CA GLY A 59 -5.28 18.30 1.47
C GLY A 59 -4.51 17.44 2.48
N GLU A 60 -5.11 17.07 3.61
CA GLU A 60 -4.53 16.15 4.58
C GLU A 60 -4.92 14.70 4.23
N MET A 61 -3.93 13.86 3.92
CA MET A 61 -4.16 12.51 3.39
C MET A 61 -4.50 11.47 4.45
N VAL A 62 -4.23 11.76 5.73
CA VAL A 62 -4.40 10.81 6.83
C VAL A 62 -5.22 11.46 7.93
N LEU A 63 -6.23 10.75 8.40
CA LEU A 63 -6.96 11.06 9.62
C LEU A 63 -6.67 10.00 10.68
N GLN A 64 -6.52 10.43 11.92
CA GLN A 64 -6.62 9.49 13.04
C GLN A 64 -8.08 9.09 13.22
N VAL A 65 -8.31 7.82 13.50
CA VAL A 65 -9.66 7.31 13.79
C VAL A 65 -9.65 6.81 15.23
N ASN A 66 -10.65 7.21 16.00
CA ASN A 66 -10.79 6.83 17.41
C ASN A 66 -9.51 7.12 18.22
N HIS A 67 -8.95 8.33 18.08
CA HIS A 67 -7.72 8.75 18.74
C HIS A 67 -6.53 7.81 18.46
N ASN A 68 -6.47 7.33 17.21
CA ASN A 68 -5.49 6.35 16.75
C ASN A 68 -5.54 5.00 17.50
N GLN A 69 -6.68 4.66 18.11
CA GLN A 69 -6.84 3.42 18.88
C GLN A 69 -7.57 2.33 18.07
N PRO A 70 -6.94 1.16 17.85
CA PRO A 70 -7.60 -0.01 17.28
C PRO A 70 -8.83 -0.44 18.09
N THR A 71 -9.78 -1.10 17.43
CA THR A 71 -11.05 -1.55 18.05
C THR A 71 -11.19 -3.06 18.12
N PHE A 72 -10.07 -3.79 17.99
CA PHE A 72 -10.04 -5.24 18.09
C PHE A 72 -10.56 -5.74 19.43
N SER A 73 -11.44 -6.74 19.39
CA SER A 73 -11.88 -7.45 20.58
C SER A 73 -10.77 -8.36 21.12
N LYS A 74 -10.91 -8.85 22.36
CA LYS A 74 -9.99 -9.86 22.89
C LYS A 74 -9.93 -11.13 22.03
N ALA A 75 -11.03 -11.49 21.37
CA ALA A 75 -11.07 -12.63 20.47
C ALA A 75 -10.27 -12.38 19.19
N ASP A 76 -10.33 -11.16 18.63
CA ASP A 76 -9.55 -10.77 17.46
C ASP A 76 -8.04 -10.85 17.69
N LEU A 77 -7.60 -10.63 18.93
CA LEU A 77 -6.19 -10.64 19.33
C LEU A 77 -5.65 -12.03 19.66
N SER A 78 -6.46 -13.09 19.49
CA SER A 78 -6.05 -14.45 19.82
C SER A 78 -5.12 -15.06 18.77
N LEU A 79 -4.00 -15.62 19.22
CA LEU A 79 -3.07 -16.43 18.41
C LEU A 79 -3.47 -17.91 18.28
N LYS A 80 -4.69 -18.29 18.70
CA LYS A 80 -5.13 -19.69 18.67
C LYS A 80 -5.02 -20.32 17.27
N ASN A 81 -5.19 -19.52 16.22
CA ASN A 81 -5.12 -19.95 14.82
C ASN A 81 -3.76 -19.62 14.16
N GLY A 82 -2.76 -19.19 14.92
CA GLY A 82 -1.48 -18.71 14.39
C GLY A 82 -1.65 -17.53 13.44
N SER A 83 -0.79 -17.45 12.43
CA SER A 83 -0.89 -16.48 11.35
C SER A 83 -1.94 -16.88 10.33
N TRP A 84 -2.70 -15.90 9.85
CA TRP A 84 -3.74 -16.12 8.85
C TRP A 84 -4.06 -14.83 8.10
N GLN A 85 -4.72 -14.95 6.96
CA GLN A 85 -5.33 -13.84 6.24
C GLN A 85 -6.69 -14.24 5.69
N THR A 86 -7.61 -13.29 5.58
CA THR A 86 -8.93 -13.47 4.96
C THR A 86 -9.34 -12.22 4.21
N PHE A 87 -10.03 -12.43 3.09
CA PHE A 87 -10.59 -11.37 2.25
C PHE A 87 -12.09 -11.58 2.15
N SER A 88 -12.85 -10.50 2.28
CA SER A 88 -14.28 -10.53 2.00
C SER A 88 -14.55 -10.91 0.55
N ASP A 89 -15.71 -11.53 0.31
CA ASP A 89 -16.23 -11.63 -1.04
C ASP A 89 -16.44 -10.25 -1.65
N LEU A 90 -16.36 -10.18 -2.98
CA LEU A 90 -16.73 -8.97 -3.69
C LEU A 90 -18.21 -8.68 -3.49
N ASP A 91 -18.56 -7.41 -3.34
CA ASP A 91 -19.95 -7.03 -3.18
C ASP A 91 -20.74 -7.07 -4.50
N ARG A 92 -22.02 -6.65 -4.48
CA ARG A 92 -22.89 -6.65 -5.67
C ARG A 92 -22.41 -5.78 -6.84
N LEU A 93 -21.46 -4.86 -6.60
CA LEU A 93 -20.83 -4.01 -7.61
C LEU A 93 -19.44 -4.53 -8.00
N ASN A 94 -19.07 -5.74 -7.54
CA ASN A 94 -17.75 -6.36 -7.64
C ASN A 94 -16.63 -5.59 -6.91
N ARG A 95 -16.99 -4.80 -5.88
CA ARG A 95 -16.01 -4.03 -5.09
C ARG A 95 -15.39 -4.93 -4.03
N VAL A 96 -14.12 -4.69 -3.71
CA VAL A 96 -13.45 -5.35 -2.60
C VAL A 96 -14.10 -4.98 -1.26
N GLY A 97 -14.12 -5.93 -0.33
CA GLY A 97 -14.57 -5.71 1.05
C GLY A 97 -13.40 -5.64 2.04
N VAL A 98 -13.70 -5.85 3.33
CA VAL A 98 -12.66 -5.82 4.39
C VAL A 98 -11.68 -6.98 4.22
N ALA A 99 -10.38 -6.68 4.41
CA ALA A 99 -9.32 -7.66 4.50
C ALA A 99 -8.79 -7.72 5.94
N ASN A 100 -8.56 -8.93 6.45
CA ASN A 100 -8.07 -9.16 7.80
C ASN A 100 -6.85 -10.09 7.76
N ALA A 101 -5.93 -9.90 8.69
CA ALA A 101 -4.87 -10.85 8.95
C ALA A 101 -4.47 -10.88 10.43
N MET A 102 -3.95 -12.03 10.85
CA MET A 102 -2.96 -12.13 11.91
C MET A 102 -1.62 -12.32 11.20
N LEU A 103 -0.84 -11.25 11.12
CA LEU A 103 0.45 -11.25 10.44
C LEU A 103 1.49 -11.87 11.36
N GLY A 104 2.30 -12.76 10.80
CA GLY A 104 3.45 -13.37 11.47
C GLY A 104 4.55 -13.65 10.45
N LYS A 105 5.72 -14.05 10.94
CA LYS A 105 6.92 -14.20 10.11
C LYS A 105 6.77 -15.24 8.99
N ASP A 106 5.93 -16.24 9.21
CA ASP A 106 5.61 -17.32 8.27
C ASP A 106 4.76 -16.86 7.07
N LEU A 107 4.06 -15.72 7.16
CA LEU A 107 3.35 -15.13 6.02
C LEU A 107 4.23 -14.24 5.15
N LEU A 108 5.41 -13.82 5.64
CA LEU A 108 6.28 -12.94 4.86
C LEU A 108 6.75 -13.64 3.58
N PRO A 109 6.68 -12.99 2.41
CA PRO A 109 7.08 -13.60 1.16
C PRO A 109 8.58 -13.91 1.13
N HIS A 110 8.91 -15.04 0.52
CA HIS A 110 10.30 -15.40 0.17
C HIS A 110 10.63 -15.14 -1.30
N GLU A 111 9.61 -14.92 -2.13
CA GLU A 111 9.73 -14.70 -3.56
C GLU A 111 9.44 -13.25 -3.94
N LYS A 112 9.82 -12.88 -5.16
CA LYS A 112 9.46 -11.57 -5.72
C LYS A 112 7.99 -11.57 -6.11
N ARG A 113 7.34 -10.42 -5.91
CA ARG A 113 5.97 -10.15 -6.36
C ARG A 113 5.77 -10.51 -7.83
N GLY A 114 4.75 -11.32 -8.11
CA GLY A 114 4.32 -11.68 -9.45
C GLY A 114 3.55 -10.57 -10.18
N ASP A 115 3.15 -10.87 -11.42
CA ASP A 115 2.37 -9.94 -12.24
C ASP A 115 0.90 -9.88 -11.78
N ILE A 116 0.42 -8.65 -11.55
CA ILE A 116 -0.97 -8.35 -11.17
C ILE A 116 -1.76 -7.65 -12.27
N SER A 117 -1.17 -7.47 -13.46
CA SER A 117 -1.74 -6.70 -14.57
C SER A 117 -3.11 -7.19 -15.04
N LYS A 118 -3.42 -8.48 -14.83
CA LYS A 118 -4.70 -9.11 -15.18
C LYS A 118 -5.89 -8.63 -14.35
N VAL A 119 -5.68 -8.00 -13.19
CA VAL A 119 -6.75 -7.57 -12.30
C VAL A 119 -7.19 -6.15 -12.65
N TYR A 120 -8.49 -5.94 -12.82
CA TYR A 120 -9.06 -4.63 -13.11
C TYR A 120 -10.09 -4.29 -12.03
N PRO A 121 -9.68 -3.61 -10.95
CA PRO A 121 -10.61 -3.27 -9.89
C PRO A 121 -11.73 -2.34 -10.38
N THR A 122 -12.78 -2.23 -9.60
CA THR A 122 -13.91 -1.35 -9.90
C THR A 122 -13.44 0.09 -10.09
N GLY A 123 -14.07 0.80 -11.03
CA GLY A 123 -13.71 2.18 -11.33
C GLY A 123 -12.34 2.35 -12.00
N TRP A 124 -11.71 1.28 -12.50
CA TRP A 124 -10.42 1.39 -13.19
C TRP A 124 -10.54 2.23 -14.48
N LYS A 125 -10.19 3.51 -14.39
CA LYS A 125 -10.18 4.47 -15.50
C LYS A 125 -8.88 5.27 -15.47
N GLN A 126 -7.84 4.68 -16.06
CA GLN A 126 -6.48 5.22 -15.96
C GLN A 126 -6.37 6.65 -16.53
N LYS A 127 -5.58 7.48 -15.86
CA LYS A 127 -5.28 8.86 -16.25
C LYS A 127 -3.78 9.09 -16.11
N LYS A 128 -3.12 9.54 -17.20
CA LYS A 128 -1.75 10.03 -17.12
C LYS A 128 -1.71 11.42 -16.49
N MET A 129 -0.89 11.60 -15.47
CA MET A 129 -0.70 12.84 -14.73
C MET A 129 0.31 13.77 -15.44
N SER A 130 0.39 15.03 -15.01
CA SER A 130 1.28 16.03 -15.64
C SER A 130 2.76 15.75 -15.43
N ASN A 131 3.12 15.03 -14.37
CA ASN A 131 4.48 14.55 -14.12
C ASN A 131 4.85 13.34 -14.99
N GLY A 132 3.92 12.80 -15.78
CA GLY A 132 4.14 11.66 -16.67
C GLY A 132 3.81 10.30 -16.06
N GLU A 133 3.48 10.23 -14.77
CA GLU A 133 3.07 9.01 -14.07
C GLU A 133 1.59 8.70 -14.30
N PHE A 134 1.15 7.52 -13.88
CA PHE A 134 -0.24 7.11 -13.93
C PHE A 134 -0.90 7.36 -12.58
N LEU A 135 -2.13 7.86 -12.60
CA LEU A 135 -2.85 8.24 -11.39
C LEU A 135 -3.25 7.03 -10.55
N TYR A 136 -3.64 5.91 -11.17
CA TYR A 136 -4.14 4.74 -10.44
C TYR A 136 -3.18 3.56 -10.44
N ASN A 137 -3.08 2.92 -9.26
CA ASN A 137 -2.49 1.61 -9.03
C ASN A 137 -3.56 0.56 -8.74
N ARG A 138 -3.18 -0.69 -9.00
CA ARG A 138 -3.84 -1.85 -8.41
C ARG A 138 -3.29 -1.98 -6.99
N SER A 139 -3.90 -1.25 -6.08
CA SER A 139 -3.46 -1.15 -4.69
C SER A 139 -3.94 -2.36 -3.90
N HIS A 140 -3.05 -2.91 -3.09
CA HIS A 140 -3.37 -4.04 -2.20
C HIS A 140 -4.04 -3.56 -0.92
N LEU A 141 -5.07 -4.26 -0.44
CA LEU A 141 -5.58 -4.06 0.93
C LEU A 141 -4.60 -4.63 1.96
N ILE A 142 -4.06 -5.81 1.68
CA ILE A 142 -2.93 -6.39 2.41
C ILE A 142 -1.78 -6.55 1.43
N ALA A 143 -0.73 -5.74 1.62
CA ALA A 143 0.40 -5.69 0.71
C ALA A 143 1.10 -7.04 0.55
N HIS A 144 1.62 -7.28 -0.66
CA HIS A 144 2.44 -8.45 -0.96
C HIS A 144 3.56 -8.65 0.07
N GLN A 145 4.24 -7.58 0.49
CA GLN A 145 5.35 -7.66 1.47
C GLN A 145 4.94 -8.26 2.84
N LEU A 146 3.65 -8.30 3.16
CA LEU A 146 3.13 -8.82 4.42
C LEU A 146 2.70 -10.29 4.33
N THR A 147 2.31 -10.76 3.14
CA THR A 147 1.60 -12.06 2.98
C THR A 147 1.92 -12.84 1.71
N GLY A 148 2.68 -12.26 0.78
CA GLY A 148 2.97 -12.83 -0.53
C GLY A 148 1.81 -12.76 -1.53
N GLU A 149 0.68 -12.14 -1.20
CA GLU A 149 -0.47 -12.05 -2.10
C GLU A 149 -0.20 -11.18 -3.34
N ASP A 150 -0.41 -11.76 -4.52
CA ASP A 150 -0.26 -11.09 -5.82
C ASP A 150 -1.61 -10.70 -6.42
N ALA A 151 -2.03 -11.39 -7.48
CA ALA A 151 -3.13 -11.00 -8.36
C ALA A 151 -4.50 -11.48 -7.84
N ASN A 152 -4.81 -11.17 -6.58
CA ASN A 152 -6.05 -11.55 -5.92
C ASN A 152 -7.12 -10.46 -6.11
N TRP A 153 -8.19 -10.79 -6.83
CA TRP A 153 -9.29 -9.88 -7.12
C TRP A 153 -10.00 -9.35 -5.87
N LYS A 154 -9.94 -10.06 -4.74
CA LYS A 154 -10.53 -9.65 -3.46
C LYS A 154 -9.59 -8.75 -2.63
N ASN A 155 -8.35 -8.58 -3.06
CA ASN A 155 -7.32 -7.81 -2.36
C ASN A 155 -6.90 -6.54 -3.12
N LEU A 156 -7.31 -6.37 -4.38
CA LEU A 156 -6.87 -5.26 -5.23
C LEU A 156 -7.98 -4.24 -5.48
N PHE A 157 -7.70 -2.97 -5.22
CA PHE A 157 -8.61 -1.85 -5.46
C PHE A 157 -7.96 -0.76 -6.33
N THR A 158 -8.77 0.12 -6.89
CA THR A 158 -8.30 1.33 -7.61
C THR A 158 -7.83 2.35 -6.57
N GLY A 159 -6.53 2.40 -6.28
CA GLY A 159 -5.93 3.39 -5.37
C GLY A 159 -5.07 4.40 -6.14
N THR A 160 -4.98 5.65 -5.65
CA THR A 160 -4.11 6.67 -6.27
C THR A 160 -2.62 6.35 -6.08
N GLU A 161 -1.75 6.92 -6.92
CA GLU A 161 -0.30 6.85 -6.77
C GLU A 161 0.14 7.35 -5.40
N LEU A 162 -0.33 8.53 -5.00
CA LEU A 162 0.00 9.14 -3.73
C LEU A 162 -0.43 8.29 -2.52
N MET A 163 -1.69 7.82 -2.53
CA MET A 163 -2.18 6.95 -1.47
C MET A 163 -1.35 5.66 -1.37
N ASN A 164 -1.12 5.01 -2.51
CA ASN A 164 -0.50 3.70 -2.59
C ASN A 164 0.99 3.74 -2.22
N GLN A 165 1.76 4.62 -2.86
CA GLN A 165 3.21 4.61 -2.76
C GLN A 165 3.72 5.33 -1.52
N GLU A 166 3.01 6.36 -1.05
CA GLU A 166 3.46 7.18 0.07
C GLU A 166 2.72 6.81 1.35
N TYR A 167 1.40 7.03 1.40
CA TYR A 167 0.69 7.02 2.68
C TYR A 167 0.39 5.62 3.23
N MET A 168 -0.07 4.68 2.41
CA MET A 168 -0.25 3.30 2.86
C MET A 168 1.09 2.65 3.21
N THR A 169 2.10 2.86 2.37
CA THR A 169 3.46 2.33 2.54
C THR A 169 4.07 2.64 3.91
N ILE A 170 3.85 3.84 4.46
CA ILE A 170 4.35 4.21 5.81
C ILE A 170 3.88 3.20 6.87
N TYR A 171 2.59 2.91 6.88
CA TYR A 171 1.97 2.02 7.87
C TYR A 171 2.30 0.54 7.62
N GLU A 172 2.38 0.14 6.36
CA GLU A 172 2.75 -1.22 5.96
C GLU A 172 4.21 -1.52 6.30
N GLN A 173 5.13 -0.59 6.04
CA GLN A 173 6.55 -0.76 6.35
C GLN A 173 6.80 -0.86 7.85
N GLN A 174 6.06 -0.09 8.66
CA GLN A 174 6.15 -0.19 10.12
C GLN A 174 5.79 -1.61 10.59
N VAL A 175 4.69 -2.17 10.08
CA VAL A 175 4.24 -3.53 10.41
C VAL A 175 5.19 -4.59 9.87
N ALA A 176 5.60 -4.49 8.60
CA ALA A 176 6.52 -5.43 7.96
C ALA A 176 7.86 -5.50 8.70
N SER A 177 8.41 -4.35 9.07
CA SER A 177 9.67 -4.25 9.81
C SER A 177 9.55 -4.87 11.20
N TYR A 178 8.46 -4.59 11.91
CA TYR A 178 8.19 -5.18 13.22
C TYR A 178 8.15 -6.71 13.15
N VAL A 179 7.30 -7.27 12.28
CA VAL A 179 7.15 -8.73 12.13
C VAL A 179 8.46 -9.38 11.71
N LYS A 180 9.20 -8.78 10.77
CA LYS A 180 10.47 -9.32 10.28
C LYS A 180 11.55 -9.36 11.37
N ASN A 181 11.70 -8.28 12.13
CA ASN A 181 12.80 -8.09 13.08
C ASN A 181 12.56 -8.83 14.39
N THR A 182 11.32 -8.89 14.86
CA THR A 182 10.97 -9.50 16.15
C THR A 182 10.53 -10.95 16.03
N GLY A 183 9.90 -11.32 14.90
CA GLY A 183 9.19 -12.59 14.77
C GLY A 183 7.82 -12.61 15.48
N ASN A 184 7.38 -11.49 16.04
CA ASN A 184 6.10 -11.32 16.70
C ASN A 184 4.94 -11.19 15.70
N HIS A 185 3.71 -11.14 16.23
CA HIS A 185 2.49 -11.05 15.46
C HIS A 185 1.83 -9.67 15.51
N VAL A 186 1.12 -9.33 14.44
CA VAL A 186 0.31 -8.11 14.37
C VAL A 186 -1.09 -8.47 13.87
N ARG A 187 -2.10 -8.17 14.67
CA ARG A 187 -3.49 -8.16 14.20
C ARG A 187 -3.68 -6.96 13.27
N TYR A 188 -4.05 -7.22 12.03
CA TYR A 188 -4.07 -6.24 10.95
C TYR A 188 -5.39 -6.26 10.18
N GLN A 189 -5.98 -5.10 9.90
CA GLN A 189 -7.19 -5.00 9.10
C GLN A 189 -7.14 -3.76 8.21
N VAL A 190 -7.58 -3.93 6.96
CA VAL A 190 -7.79 -2.83 6.01
C VAL A 190 -9.21 -2.90 5.47
N LYS A 191 -9.96 -1.83 5.66
CA LYS A 191 -11.37 -1.70 5.26
C LYS A 191 -11.51 -0.58 4.23
N PRO A 192 -11.81 -0.88 2.95
CA PRO A 192 -12.11 0.17 1.98
C PRO A 192 -13.45 0.83 2.31
N ILE A 193 -13.51 2.16 2.22
CA ILE A 193 -14.74 2.91 2.50
C ILE A 193 -15.33 3.44 1.20
N PHE A 194 -16.48 2.90 0.80
CA PHE A 194 -17.26 3.35 -0.35
C PHE A 194 -18.51 4.10 0.12
N VAL A 195 -18.92 5.15 -0.62
CA VAL A 195 -20.19 5.85 -0.37
C VAL A 195 -21.20 5.46 -1.43
N GLY A 196 -22.35 4.91 -1.02
CA GLY A 196 -23.41 4.49 -1.95
C GLY A 196 -22.91 3.52 -3.04
N ASP A 197 -23.18 3.86 -4.30
CA ASP A 197 -22.83 3.06 -5.49
C ASP A 197 -21.45 3.40 -6.07
N GLU A 198 -20.59 4.09 -5.31
CA GLU A 198 -19.25 4.45 -5.78
C GLU A 198 -18.40 3.23 -6.14
N LEU A 199 -17.73 3.31 -7.29
CA LEU A 199 -16.86 2.23 -7.79
C LEU A 199 -15.41 2.39 -7.32
N VAL A 200 -15.02 3.57 -6.86
CA VAL A 200 -13.72 3.84 -6.24
C VAL A 200 -13.96 4.24 -4.79
N CYS A 201 -13.24 3.63 -3.85
CA CYS A 201 -13.38 3.97 -2.43
C CYS A 201 -12.86 5.39 -2.17
N ARG A 202 -13.43 6.06 -1.17
CA ARG A 202 -12.95 7.36 -0.67
C ARG A 202 -11.60 7.27 0.01
N GLY A 203 -11.23 6.07 0.44
CA GLY A 203 -10.02 5.77 1.17
C GLY A 203 -10.10 4.39 1.81
N VAL A 204 -9.12 4.07 2.64
CA VAL A 204 -9.09 2.86 3.46
C VAL A 204 -8.92 3.22 4.92
N GLU A 205 -9.65 2.52 5.78
CA GLU A 205 -9.38 2.48 7.20
C GLU A 205 -8.39 1.35 7.48
N MET A 206 -7.25 1.66 8.10
CA MET A 206 -6.22 0.70 8.49
C MET A 206 -6.15 0.66 10.01
N GLN A 207 -6.17 -0.54 10.59
CA GLN A 207 -5.84 -0.73 11.99
C GLN A 207 -4.87 -1.88 12.21
N ALA A 208 -3.93 -1.66 13.11
CA ALA A 208 -2.92 -2.63 13.49
C ALA A 208 -2.70 -2.63 15.00
N LYS A 209 -2.53 -3.81 15.59
CA LYS A 209 -2.09 -3.99 16.98
C LYS A 209 -1.11 -5.16 17.08
N SER A 210 0.08 -4.93 17.61
CA SER A 210 1.01 -6.01 17.97
C SER A 210 0.44 -6.84 19.11
N ILE A 211 0.72 -8.16 19.13
CA ILE A 211 0.12 -9.08 20.10
C ILE A 211 1.02 -9.27 21.33
N GLU A 212 2.32 -9.49 21.10
CA GLU A 212 3.29 -9.76 22.15
C GLU A 212 3.76 -8.49 22.86
N THR A 213 3.68 -7.34 22.19
CA THR A 213 4.07 -6.02 22.71
C THR A 213 3.03 -4.96 22.34
N ASP A 214 3.22 -3.71 22.78
CA ASP A 214 2.38 -2.56 22.41
C ASP A 214 3.11 -1.59 21.44
N GLU A 215 4.14 -2.05 20.73
CA GLU A 215 4.95 -1.21 19.81
C GLU A 215 4.20 -0.82 18.54
N ILE A 216 3.26 -1.65 18.08
CA ILE A 216 2.35 -1.33 16.98
C ILE A 216 0.96 -1.12 17.56
N SER A 217 0.44 0.11 17.46
CA SER A 217 -0.94 0.42 17.76
C SER A 217 -1.37 1.65 16.98
N TYR A 218 -2.23 1.46 15.98
CA TYR A 218 -2.81 2.58 15.24
C TYR A 218 -4.17 2.23 14.64
N ARG A 219 -4.96 3.26 14.41
CA ARG A 219 -6.18 3.22 13.62
C ARG A 219 -6.30 4.52 12.85
N VAL A 220 -6.19 4.44 11.53
CA VAL A 220 -6.11 5.59 10.65
C VAL A 220 -7.03 5.42 9.46
N PHE A 221 -7.45 6.52 8.88
CA PHE A 221 -8.10 6.56 7.58
C PHE A 221 -7.17 7.28 6.61
N ILE A 222 -6.88 6.65 5.47
CA ILE A 222 -6.04 7.21 4.42
C ILE A 222 -6.93 7.50 3.22
N TYR A 223 -6.97 8.76 2.79
CA TYR A 223 -7.74 9.18 1.63
C TYR A 223 -7.20 8.54 0.34
N ASN A 224 -8.12 8.12 -0.52
CA ASN A 224 -7.83 7.76 -1.91
C ASN A 224 -7.91 9.02 -2.76
N ALA A 225 -6.91 9.87 -2.62
CA ALA A 225 -6.84 11.18 -3.27
C ALA A 225 -5.45 11.40 -3.89
N GLU A 226 -5.38 12.34 -4.82
CA GLU A 226 -4.16 12.67 -5.57
C GLU A 226 -4.04 14.18 -5.69
N LYS A 227 -2.86 14.73 -5.38
CA LYS A 227 -2.70 16.18 -5.28
C LYS A 227 -2.86 16.82 -6.66
N GLY A 228 -3.77 17.80 -6.75
CA GLY A 228 -4.06 18.50 -8.01
C GLY A 228 -4.96 17.73 -8.97
N TYR A 229 -5.65 16.68 -8.49
CA TYR A 229 -6.63 15.93 -9.27
C TYR A 229 -7.97 15.81 -8.52
N GLU A 230 -9.05 15.91 -9.27
CA GLU A 230 -10.41 15.63 -8.81
C GLU A 230 -10.84 14.26 -9.35
N ILE A 231 -11.29 13.38 -8.45
CA ILE A 231 -11.77 12.04 -8.77
C ILE A 231 -13.30 12.00 -8.67
N ASN A 232 -13.94 11.53 -9.73
CA ASN A 232 -15.34 11.11 -9.66
C ASN A 232 -15.39 9.67 -9.13
N TYR A 233 -15.57 9.50 -7.82
CA TYR A 233 -15.58 8.19 -7.16
C TYR A 233 -16.70 7.25 -7.64
N LEU A 234 -17.78 7.80 -8.22
CA LEU A 234 -18.85 6.99 -8.82
C LEU A 234 -18.35 6.20 -10.04
N THR A 235 -17.42 6.76 -10.81
CA THR A 235 -17.01 6.20 -12.11
C THR A 235 -15.53 5.87 -12.22
N GLY A 236 -14.71 6.45 -11.34
CA GLY A 236 -13.25 6.47 -11.39
C GLY A 236 -12.65 7.44 -12.42
N VAL A 237 -13.46 8.24 -13.12
CA VAL A 237 -12.91 9.27 -14.02
C VAL A 237 -12.23 10.36 -13.19
N ALA A 238 -11.00 10.70 -13.54
CA ALA A 238 -10.23 11.77 -12.90
C ALA A 238 -9.89 12.90 -13.89
N LYS A 239 -9.90 14.14 -13.39
CA LYS A 239 -9.45 15.34 -14.12
C LYS A 239 -8.48 16.13 -13.27
N LYS A 240 -7.66 16.96 -13.92
CA LYS A 240 -6.80 17.92 -13.20
C LYS A 240 -7.72 18.93 -12.50
N ALA A 241 -7.44 19.22 -11.22
CA ALA A 241 -8.11 20.28 -10.49
C ALA A 241 -7.82 21.64 -11.15
N SER A 242 -8.80 22.54 -11.12
CA SER A 242 -8.68 23.89 -11.71
C SER A 242 -7.91 24.85 -10.81
#